data_AF-A0A1I5RVB3-F1
#
_entry.id   AF-A0A1I5RVB3-F1
#
_cell.length_a   1.000
_cell.length_b   1.000
_cell.length_c   1.000
_cell.angle_alpha   90.00
_cell.angle_beta   90.00
_cell.angle_gamma   90.00
#
_symmetry.space_group_name_H-M   'P 1'
#
loop_
_entity.id
_entity.type
_entity.pdbx_description
1 polymer ?
#
loop_
_entity_poly.entity_id
_entity_poly.type
_entity_poly.pdbx_seq_one_letter_code
_entity_poly.pdbx_strand_id
1 'polypeptide(L)'
;MIKTLTIAVDESIVNFMKGINEQNSQTKNTQEFVEGFFYVYKHTLFELKGLFTRGEIIALFDMQNGLMLTPQFQASANIFCSHCQEAEELDGTFSRHGADSAIAIEKIRNLTSSQVFVLQAEIAKFWNLNEGQDLEKAIVPFVSQEN
;
A
#
# COMPACT_ATOMS: atom_id res chain seq x y z
N MET A 1 -19.85 24.91 -19.39
CA MET A 1 -20.08 23.54 -19.92
C MET A 1 -19.48 22.58 -18.91
N ILE A 2 -20.28 21.97 -18.03
CA ILE A 2 -19.79 21.05 -17.00
C ILE A 2 -19.59 19.69 -17.66
N LYS A 3 -18.36 19.18 -17.68
CA LYS A 3 -18.05 17.83 -18.16
C LYS A 3 -18.30 16.85 -17.01
N THR A 4 -19.32 16.01 -17.16
CA THR A 4 -19.55 14.88 -16.27
C THR A 4 -18.45 13.84 -16.49
N LEU A 5 -17.66 13.56 -15.45
CA LEU A 5 -16.63 12.53 -15.47
C LEU A 5 -17.24 11.23 -14.94
N THR A 6 -17.44 10.25 -15.83
CA THR A 6 -17.91 8.91 -15.44
C THR A 6 -16.71 8.09 -15.02
N ILE A 7 -16.53 7.89 -13.72
CA ILE A 7 -15.47 7.03 -13.17
C ILE A 7 -15.99 5.60 -13.18
N ALA A 8 -15.30 4.70 -13.90
CA ALA A 8 -15.56 3.27 -13.81
C ALA A 8 -15.11 2.78 -12.43
N VAL A 9 -16.08 2.40 -11.60
CA VAL A 9 -15.82 1.89 -10.25
C VAL A 9 -15.65 0.37 -10.34
N ASP A 10 -14.55 -0.13 -9.76
CA ASP A 10 -14.24 -1.55 -9.66
C ASP A 10 -15.37 -2.32 -8.97
N GLU A 11 -15.72 -3.51 -9.49
CA GLU A 11 -16.82 -4.33 -8.97
C GLU A 11 -16.63 -4.71 -7.49
N SER A 12 -15.39 -4.81 -7.01
CA SER A 12 -15.09 -5.04 -5.59
C SER A 12 -15.61 -3.91 -4.68
N ILE A 13 -15.52 -2.66 -5.16
CA ILE A 13 -16.03 -1.47 -4.47
C ILE A 13 -17.55 -1.45 -4.53
N VAL A 14 -18.14 -1.82 -5.68
CA VAL A 14 -19.60 -1.90 -5.84
C VAL A 14 -20.20 -2.96 -4.91
N ASN A 15 -19.55 -4.12 -4.79
CA ASN A 15 -20.00 -5.21 -3.93
C ASN A 15 -19.85 -4.84 -2.44
N PHE A 16 -18.77 -4.15 -2.08
CA PHE A 16 -18.60 -3.60 -0.72
C PHE A 16 -19.68 -2.55 -0.40
N MET A 17 -19.99 -1.63 -1.32
CA MET A 17 -21.04 -0.61 -1.14
C MET A 17 -22.44 -1.21 -1.04
N LYS A 18 -22.73 -2.27 -1.80
CA LYS A 18 -24.03 -2.98 -1.73
C LYS A 18 -24.25 -3.65 -0.37
N GLY A 19 -23.20 -4.23 0.23
CA GLY A 19 -23.29 -4.82 1.57
C GLY A 19 -23.56 -3.81 2.70
N ILE A 20 -23.22 -2.54 2.50
CA ILE A 20 -23.47 -1.45 3.47
C ILE A 20 -24.91 -0.94 3.39
N ASN A 21 -25.55 -1.02 2.23
CA ASN A 21 -26.84 -0.35 1.97
C ASN A 21 -28.06 -1.02 2.64
N GLU A 22 -27.90 -2.17 3.31
CA GLU A 22 -29.00 -2.94 3.92
C GLU A 22 -29.28 -2.61 5.40
N GLN A 23 -28.60 -1.63 6.03
CA GLN A 23 -28.90 -1.26 7.43
C GLN A 23 -29.15 0.25 7.65
N ASN A 24 -29.98 0.60 8.63
CA ASN A 24 -30.55 1.95 8.88
C ASN A 24 -29.51 3.06 9.13
N SER A 25 -29.92 4.34 8.89
CA SER A 25 -29.38 5.68 9.22
C SER A 25 -27.96 5.89 9.81
N GLN A 26 -27.40 4.97 10.60
CA GLN A 26 -25.96 4.86 10.89
C GLN A 26 -25.13 4.62 9.62
N THR A 27 -25.75 4.10 8.56
CA THR A 27 -25.11 3.85 7.26
C THR A 27 -24.63 5.10 6.56
N LYS A 28 -25.30 6.25 6.66
CA LYS A 28 -24.89 7.44 5.90
C LYS A 28 -23.57 8.02 6.39
N ASN A 29 -23.43 8.22 7.70
CA ASN A 29 -22.18 8.70 8.30
C ASN A 29 -21.04 7.69 8.14
N THR A 30 -21.37 6.39 8.23
CA THR A 30 -20.40 5.31 7.99
C THR A 30 -19.93 5.29 6.54
N GLN A 31 -20.85 5.48 5.59
CA GLN A 31 -20.56 5.54 4.17
C GLN A 31 -19.72 6.77 3.82
N GLU A 32 -20.08 7.96 4.31
CA GLU A 32 -19.30 9.19 4.11
C GLU A 32 -17.88 9.06 4.68
N PHE A 33 -17.72 8.46 5.86
CA PHE A 33 -16.41 8.18 6.45
C PHE A 33 -15.59 7.22 5.59
N VAL A 34 -16.20 6.13 5.14
CA VAL A 34 -15.58 5.12 4.28
C VAL A 34 -15.14 5.73 2.94
N GLU A 35 -16.00 6.52 2.30
CA GLU A 35 -15.69 7.21 1.05
C GLU A 35 -14.55 8.21 1.23
N GLY A 36 -14.56 8.99 2.32
CA GLY A 36 -13.47 9.90 2.68
C GLY A 36 -12.15 9.17 2.92
N PHE A 37 -12.18 8.06 3.66
CA PHE A 37 -11.01 7.22 3.87
C PHE A 37 -10.45 6.69 2.54
N PHE A 38 -11.29 6.13 1.68
CA PHE A 38 -10.84 5.62 0.38
C PHE A 38 -10.31 6.72 -0.54
N TYR A 39 -10.85 7.93 -0.46
CA TYR A 39 -10.32 9.08 -1.19
C TYR A 39 -8.89 9.41 -0.74
N VAL A 40 -8.67 9.54 0.57
CA VAL A 40 -7.33 9.78 1.14
C VAL A 40 -6.38 8.62 0.80
N TYR A 41 -6.84 7.38 0.93
CA TYR A 41 -6.06 6.19 0.62
C TYR A 41 -5.58 6.16 -0.83
N LYS A 42 -6.49 6.40 -1.78
CA LYS A 42 -6.15 6.45 -3.22
C LYS A 42 -5.23 7.62 -3.55
N HIS A 43 -5.46 8.79 -2.96
CA HIS A 43 -4.56 9.92 -3.13
C HIS A 43 -3.16 9.60 -2.57
N THR A 44 -3.08 8.97 -1.41
CA THR A 44 -1.80 8.58 -0.80
C THR A 44 -1.06 7.55 -1.65
N LEU A 45 -1.77 6.57 -2.25
CA LEU A 45 -1.17 5.65 -3.22
C LEU A 45 -0.60 6.38 -4.43
N PHE A 46 -1.31 7.40 -4.93
CA PHE A 46 -0.83 8.21 -6.03
C PHE A 46 0.45 8.98 -5.67
N GLU A 47 0.56 9.50 -4.44
CA GLU A 47 1.78 10.16 -3.95
C GLU A 47 2.96 9.20 -3.82
N LEU A 48 2.71 7.94 -3.47
CA LEU A 48 3.73 6.91 -3.36
C LEU A 48 4.28 6.45 -4.73
N LYS A 49 3.52 6.70 -5.81
CA LYS A 49 3.88 6.25 -7.15
C LYS A 49 5.15 6.94 -7.65
N GLY A 50 6.12 6.14 -8.05
CA GLY A 50 7.41 6.58 -8.59
C GLY A 50 8.43 7.02 -7.54
N LEU A 51 8.10 6.98 -6.24
CA LEU A 51 9.07 7.29 -5.18
C LEU A 51 10.14 6.21 -5.05
N PHE A 52 9.72 4.96 -5.20
CA PHE A 52 10.58 3.80 -5.06
C PHE A 52 10.92 3.22 -6.43
N THR A 53 12.13 2.71 -6.58
CA THR A 53 12.51 1.90 -7.73
C THR A 53 11.78 0.56 -7.68
N ARG A 54 11.72 -0.13 -8.81
CA ARG A 54 11.15 -1.48 -8.87
C ARG A 54 11.81 -2.44 -7.88
N GLY A 55 13.14 -2.44 -7.81
CA GLY A 55 13.90 -3.29 -6.89
C GLY A 55 13.62 -2.96 -5.42
N GLU A 56 13.51 -1.68 -5.08
CA GLU A 56 13.16 -1.24 -3.72
C GLU A 56 11.78 -1.74 -3.31
N ILE A 57 10.76 -1.60 -4.18
CA ILE A 57 9.41 -2.09 -3.86
C ILE A 57 9.39 -3.61 -3.71
N ILE A 58 10.05 -4.34 -4.60
CA ILE A 58 10.11 -5.80 -4.50
C ILE A 58 10.75 -6.23 -3.18
N ALA A 59 11.85 -5.58 -2.78
CA ALA A 59 12.49 -5.84 -1.49
C ALA A 59 11.58 -5.54 -0.30
N LEU A 60 10.79 -4.46 -0.36
CA LEU A 60 9.83 -4.12 0.69
C LEU A 60 8.69 -5.14 0.81
N PHE A 61 8.27 -5.75 -0.31
CA PHE A 61 7.31 -6.85 -0.28
C PHE A 61 7.96 -8.14 0.27
N ASP A 62 9.17 -8.48 -0.20
CA ASP A 62 9.90 -9.70 0.16
C ASP A 62 10.26 -9.73 1.65
N MET A 63 10.72 -8.62 2.23
CA MET A 63 11.08 -8.57 3.65
C MET A 63 9.91 -8.82 4.61
N GLN A 64 8.67 -8.73 4.12
CA GLN A 64 7.47 -9.01 4.91
C GLN A 64 6.86 -10.39 4.62
N ASN A 65 7.52 -11.19 3.79
CA ASN A 65 7.15 -12.57 3.56
C ASN A 65 7.27 -13.37 4.87
N GLY A 66 6.20 -14.07 5.25
CA GLY A 66 6.16 -14.85 6.49
C GLY A 66 6.05 -14.02 7.77
N LEU A 67 5.95 -12.68 7.68
CA LEU A 67 5.66 -11.82 8.84
C LEU A 67 4.15 -11.67 9.04
N MET A 68 3.69 -11.87 10.27
CA MET A 68 2.32 -11.55 10.65
C MET A 68 2.20 -10.04 10.91
N LEU A 69 1.80 -9.29 9.88
CA LEU A 69 1.62 -7.85 9.98
C LEU A 69 0.34 -7.53 10.75
N THR A 70 0.51 -7.03 11.97
CA THR A 70 -0.62 -6.56 12.78
C THR A 70 -0.82 -5.06 12.57
N PRO A 71 -2.05 -4.59 12.29
CA PRO A 71 -2.32 -3.18 12.00
C PRO A 71 -1.86 -2.20 13.09
N GLN A 72 -1.72 -2.66 14.33
CA GLN A 72 -1.31 -1.86 15.49
C GLN A 72 0.12 -1.32 15.39
N PHE A 73 0.98 -1.93 14.56
CA PHE A 73 2.35 -1.43 14.32
C PHE A 73 2.54 -0.82 12.93
N GLN A 74 1.47 -0.78 12.13
CA GLN A 74 1.47 -0.09 10.85
C GLN A 74 1.43 1.42 11.08
N ALA A 75 2.08 2.21 10.21
CA ALA A 75 2.29 3.68 10.28
C ALA A 75 3.55 4.19 11.00
N SER A 76 4.32 3.34 11.68
CA SER A 76 5.58 3.77 12.30
C SER A 76 6.75 3.66 11.31
N ALA A 77 7.18 4.80 10.77
CA ALA A 77 8.36 4.87 9.89
C ALA A 77 9.60 4.28 10.56
N ASN A 78 9.81 4.55 11.85
CA ASN A 78 10.98 4.09 12.59
C ASN A 78 11.02 2.56 12.69
N ILE A 79 9.91 1.92 13.08
CA ILE A 79 9.82 0.46 13.16
C ILE A 79 10.01 -0.15 11.77
N PHE A 80 9.40 0.46 10.75
CA PHE A 80 9.52 -0.03 9.39
C PHE A 80 10.96 0.07 8.85
N CYS A 81 11.66 1.17 9.13
CA CYS A 81 13.09 1.33 8.81
C CYS A 81 13.94 0.26 9.50
N SER A 82 13.66 -0.03 10.78
CA SER A 82 14.41 -1.07 11.51
C SER A 82 14.21 -2.46 10.89
N HIS A 83 12.99 -2.81 10.46
CA HIS A 83 12.76 -4.06 9.74
C HIS A 83 13.50 -4.10 8.40
N CYS A 84 13.55 -2.98 7.66
CA CYS A 84 14.32 -2.90 6.41
C CYS A 84 15.82 -3.13 6.65
N GLN A 85 16.36 -2.53 7.71
CA GLN A 85 17.76 -2.68 8.09
C GLN A 85 18.08 -4.13 8.44
N GLU A 86 17.26 -4.76 9.29
CA GLU A 86 17.44 -6.15 9.69
C GLU A 86 17.34 -7.11 8.50
N ALA A 87 16.36 -6.90 7.60
CA ALA A 87 16.20 -7.72 6.40
C ALA A 87 17.38 -7.62 5.42
N GLU A 88 18.09 -6.49 5.39
CA GLU A 88 19.34 -6.37 4.65
C GLU A 88 20.50 -7.04 5.38
N GLU A 89 20.66 -6.78 6.68
CA GLU A 89 21.78 -7.30 7.46
C GLU A 89 21.79 -8.83 7.56
N LEU A 90 20.60 -9.45 7.61
CA LEU A 90 20.47 -10.91 7.73
C LEU A 90 20.42 -11.63 6.39
N ASP A 91 19.65 -11.09 5.43
CA ASP A 91 19.29 -11.81 4.20
C ASP A 91 19.76 -11.12 2.91
N GLY A 92 20.31 -9.91 3.00
CA GLY A 92 20.68 -9.09 1.85
C GLY A 92 19.47 -8.73 0.99
N THR A 93 18.28 -8.61 1.59
CA THR A 93 17.00 -8.55 0.86
C THR A 93 16.98 -7.45 -0.21
N PHE A 94 17.44 -6.24 0.09
CA PHE A 94 17.49 -5.15 -0.88
C PHE A 94 18.56 -5.40 -1.95
N SER A 95 19.75 -5.82 -1.52
CA SER A 95 20.87 -6.11 -2.42
C SER A 95 20.52 -7.20 -3.45
N ARG A 96 19.80 -8.27 -3.06
CA ARG A 96 19.34 -9.35 -3.95
C ARG A 96 18.39 -8.86 -5.05
N HIS A 97 17.63 -7.81 -4.78
CA HIS A 97 16.71 -7.18 -5.73
C HIS A 97 17.33 -5.96 -6.45
N GLY A 98 18.64 -5.77 -6.33
CA GLY A 98 19.38 -4.68 -6.99
C GLY A 98 19.08 -3.30 -6.41
N ALA A 99 18.66 -3.22 -5.15
CA ALA A 99 18.35 -1.97 -4.45
C ALA A 99 19.35 -1.68 -3.33
N ASP A 100 19.54 -0.40 -3.02
CA ASP A 100 20.32 0.06 -1.87
C ASP A 100 19.38 0.27 -0.68
N SER A 101 19.56 -0.53 0.38
CA SER A 101 18.72 -0.47 1.58
C SER A 101 18.79 0.89 2.28
N ALA A 102 19.94 1.57 2.29
CA ALA A 102 20.10 2.86 2.95
C ALA A 102 19.31 3.95 2.22
N ILE A 103 19.28 3.91 0.88
CA ILE A 103 18.47 4.81 0.06
C ILE A 103 16.96 4.55 0.31
N ALA A 104 16.54 3.28 0.33
CA ALA A 104 15.15 2.91 0.59
C ALA A 104 14.69 3.34 1.99
N ILE A 105 15.52 3.12 3.02
CA ILE A 105 15.27 3.52 4.41
C ILE A 105 15.13 5.05 4.51
N GLU A 106 15.99 5.82 3.83
CA GLU A 106 15.89 7.28 3.86
C GLU A 106 14.61 7.77 3.18
N LYS A 107 14.16 7.14 2.09
CA LYS A 107 12.85 7.42 1.48
C LYS A 107 11.72 7.17 2.47
N ILE A 108 11.72 6.03 3.17
CA ILE A 108 10.71 5.66 4.17
C ILE A 108 10.68 6.66 5.33
N ARG A 109 11.85 7.09 5.81
CA ARG A 109 11.97 8.07 6.89
C ARG A 109 11.32 9.41 6.56
N ASN A 110 11.32 9.78 5.27
CA ASN A 110 10.74 11.02 4.78
C ASN A 110 9.23 10.89 4.41
N LEU A 111 8.64 9.70 4.53
CA LEU A 111 7.20 9.51 4.31
C LEU A 111 6.39 10.05 5.49
N THR A 112 5.19 10.55 5.18
CA THR A 112 4.18 10.85 6.20
C THR A 112 3.64 9.55 6.81
N SER A 113 3.07 9.60 8.03
CA SER A 113 2.47 8.41 8.65
C SER A 113 1.37 7.77 7.78
N SER A 114 0.61 8.56 7.04
CA SER A 114 -0.39 8.07 6.09
C SER A 114 0.24 7.29 4.93
N GLN A 115 1.34 7.80 4.37
CA GLN A 115 2.09 7.13 3.31
C GLN A 115 2.72 5.82 3.80
N VAL A 116 3.31 5.81 4.99
CA VAL A 116 3.85 4.59 5.61
C VAL A 116 2.74 3.56 5.83
N PHE A 117 1.60 3.99 6.38
CA PHE A 117 0.44 3.13 6.59
C PHE A 117 -0.04 2.50 5.28
N VAL A 118 -0.26 3.31 4.24
CA VAL A 118 -0.78 2.84 2.95
C VAL A 118 0.21 1.88 2.26
N LEU A 119 1.51 2.18 2.32
CA LEU A 119 2.55 1.28 1.79
C LEU A 119 2.51 -0.09 2.50
N GLN A 120 2.52 -0.10 3.83
CA GLN A 120 2.45 -1.34 4.61
C GLN A 120 1.11 -2.08 4.42
N ALA A 121 0.01 -1.35 4.23
CA ALA A 121 -1.31 -1.93 4.00
C ALA A 121 -1.38 -2.67 2.66
N GLU A 122 -0.80 -2.14 1.58
CA GLU A 122 -0.74 -2.85 0.29
C GLU A 122 0.20 -4.05 0.33
N ILE A 123 1.35 -3.96 1.01
CA ILE A 123 2.24 -5.11 1.24
C ILE A 123 1.50 -6.20 2.02
N ALA A 124 0.82 -5.84 3.11
CA ALA A 124 0.03 -6.77 3.91
C ALA A 124 -1.12 -7.39 3.10
N LYS A 125 -1.81 -6.59 2.29
CA LYS A 125 -2.88 -7.05 1.42
C LYS A 125 -2.36 -8.10 0.44
N PHE A 126 -1.20 -7.90 -0.18
CA PHE A 126 -0.61 -8.90 -1.07
C PHE A 126 -0.39 -10.24 -0.36
N TRP A 127 0.22 -10.23 0.83
CA TRP A 127 0.50 -11.47 1.56
C TRP A 127 -0.74 -12.17 2.14
N ASN A 128 -1.82 -11.43 2.39
CA ASN A 128 -3.07 -11.98 2.95
C ASN A 128 -4.10 -12.44 1.88
N LEU A 129 -3.83 -12.24 0.59
CA LEU A 129 -4.69 -12.76 -0.49
C LEU A 129 -4.40 -14.24 -0.73
N ASN A 130 -5.42 -15.09 -0.57
CA ASN A 130 -5.30 -16.56 -0.59
C ASN A 130 -5.07 -17.20 -1.97
N GLU A 131 -5.11 -16.44 -3.08
CA GLU A 131 -5.00 -17.01 -4.44
C GLU A 131 -4.09 -16.19 -5.36
N GLY A 132 -3.14 -16.87 -6.01
CA GLY A 132 -2.44 -16.37 -7.20
C GLY A 132 -1.71 -15.04 -7.03
N GLN A 133 -0.91 -14.89 -5.97
CA GLN A 133 -0.07 -13.72 -5.70
C GLN A 133 0.84 -13.40 -6.89
N ASP A 134 0.43 -12.41 -7.68
CA ASP A 134 1.22 -11.87 -8.78
C ASP A 134 1.90 -10.58 -8.31
N LEU A 135 3.16 -10.71 -7.91
CA LEU A 135 3.95 -9.58 -7.42
C LEU A 135 4.03 -8.47 -8.46
N GLU A 136 4.11 -8.80 -9.75
CA GLU A 136 4.18 -7.80 -10.81
C GLU A 136 2.93 -6.93 -10.83
N LYS A 137 1.75 -7.52 -10.63
CA LYS A 137 0.51 -6.74 -10.50
C LYS A 137 0.47 -5.92 -9.21
N ALA A 138 0.98 -6.47 -8.11
CA ALA A 138 0.96 -5.82 -6.81
C ALA A 138 1.84 -4.57 -6.74
N ILE A 139 2.94 -4.52 -7.50
CA ILE A 139 3.85 -3.38 -7.52
C ILE A 139 3.43 -2.26 -8.48
N VAL A 140 2.51 -2.51 -9.42
CA VAL A 140 2.01 -1.52 -10.41
C VAL A 140 1.59 -0.18 -9.79
N PRO A 141 0.90 -0.12 -8.63
CA PRO A 141 0.53 1.14 -8.01
C PRO A 141 1.74 2.01 -7.64
N PHE A 142 2.89 1.41 -7.36
CA PHE A 142 4.09 2.07 -6.87
C PHE A 142 5.10 2.41 -7.96
N VAL A 143 5.14 1.64 -9.04
CA VAL A 143 6.06 1.90 -10.15
C VAL A 143 5.44 2.88 -11.15
N SER A 144 6.22 3.86 -11.59
CA SER A 144 5.86 4.63 -12.79
C SER A 144 5.87 3.67 -13.98
N GLN A 145 4.87 3.74 -14.86
CA GLN A 145 4.96 3.03 -16.14
C GLN A 145 6.13 3.67 -16.90
N GLU A 146 7.25 2.96 -16.96
CA GLU A 146 8.31 3.29 -17.90
C GLU A 146 7.71 3.17 -19.31
N ASN A 147 7.85 4.23 -20.11
CA ASN A 147 7.55 4.23 -21.55
C ASN A 147 8.56 3.37 -22.29
#